data_AF-A0A936NJ67-F1
#
_entry.id   AF-A0A936NJ67-F1
#
_cell.length_a   1.000
_cell.length_b   1.000
_cell.length_c   1.000
_cell.angle_alpha   90.00
_cell.angle_beta   90.00
_cell.angle_gamma   90.00
#
_symmetry.space_group_name_H-M   'P 1'
#
loop_
_entity.id
_entity.type
_entity.pdbx_description
1 polymer ?
#
loop_
_entity_poly.entity_id
_entity_poly.type
_entity_poly.pdbx_seq_one_letter_code
_entity_poly.pdbx_strand_id
1 'polypeptide(L)'
;MNRIIHYAVVCVVILGALYYAWTTLPSGAPLPEPQEAEALALVKNHPAIGYPTIGQAMEEHVRAMKARGQGVRLGAWRVKHVEGDIFEIRIQLRDQGVRGQWFEREFIWHAHLELKKVNAASLPADGVTPKAPDPESPASPIPPGLSTS
;
A
#
# COMPACT_ATOMS: atom_id res chain seq x y z
N MET A 1 -4.25 57.84 -6.11
CA MET A 1 -4.68 57.09 -4.90
C MET A 1 -5.01 55.62 -5.21
N ASN A 2 -5.96 55.30 -6.11
CA ASN A 2 -6.45 53.92 -6.32
C ASN A 2 -5.38 52.89 -6.75
N ARG A 3 -4.37 53.28 -7.53
CA ARG A 3 -3.32 52.35 -7.97
C ARG A 3 -2.47 51.83 -6.81
N ILE A 4 -2.18 52.68 -5.82
CA ILE A 4 -1.37 52.32 -4.65
C ILE A 4 -2.12 51.28 -3.80
N ILE A 5 -3.42 51.51 -3.60
CA ILE A 5 -4.29 50.56 -2.88
C ILE A 5 -4.39 49.25 -3.66
N HIS A 6 -4.52 49.31 -4.99
CA HIS A 6 -4.56 48.13 -5.84
C HIS A 6 -3.26 47.31 -5.74
N TYR A 7 -2.08 47.94 -5.82
CA TYR A 7 -0.81 47.24 -5.65
C TYR A 7 -0.64 46.68 -4.24
N ALA A 8 -1.06 47.39 -3.20
CA ALA A 8 -1.00 46.91 -1.82
C ALA A 8 -1.87 45.64 -1.64
N VAL A 9 -3.09 45.64 -2.19
CA VAL A 9 -3.98 44.47 -2.14
C VAL A 9 -3.41 43.30 -2.94
N VAL A 10 -2.88 43.55 -4.14
CA VAL A 10 -2.25 42.50 -4.97
C VAL A 10 -1.03 41.90 -4.26
N CYS A 11 -0.20 42.72 -3.63
CA CYS A 11 0.93 42.24 -2.82
C CYS A 11 0.48 41.35 -1.67
N VAL A 12 -0.58 41.73 -0.94
CA VAL A 12 -1.11 40.92 0.17
C VAL A 12 -1.66 39.58 -0.34
N VAL A 13 -2.36 39.57 -1.47
CA VAL A 13 -2.87 38.32 -2.07
C VAL A 13 -1.73 37.42 -2.54
N ILE A 14 -0.71 37.98 -3.19
CA ILE A 14 0.47 37.22 -3.65
C ILE A 14 1.23 36.64 -2.45
N LEU A 15 1.45 37.43 -1.39
CA LEU A 15 2.10 36.96 -0.18
C LEU A 15 1.28 35.89 0.54
N GLY A 16 -0.05 36.04 0.61
CA GLY A 16 -0.94 35.02 1.16
C GLY A 16 -0.93 33.72 0.35
N ALA A 17 -0.92 33.81 -0.98
CA ALA A 17 -0.83 32.66 -1.87
C ALA A 17 0.55 31.96 -1.75
N LEU A 18 1.64 32.72 -1.65
CA LEU A 18 2.99 32.20 -1.41
C LEU A 18 3.11 31.52 -0.04
N TYR A 19 2.56 32.14 1.01
CA TYR A 19 2.55 31.57 2.36
C TYR A 19 1.70 30.29 2.42
N TYR A 20 0.53 30.30 1.80
CA TYR A 20 -0.32 29.13 1.69
C TYR A 20 0.38 28.02 0.91
N ALA A 21 1.01 28.34 -0.23
CA ALA A 21 1.79 27.37 -1.00
C ALA A 21 2.96 26.81 -0.17
N TRP A 22 3.70 27.64 0.58
CA TRP A 22 4.80 27.16 1.42
C TRP A 22 4.29 26.23 2.54
N THR A 23 3.18 26.57 3.18
CA THR A 23 2.62 25.78 4.29
C THR A 23 1.85 24.53 3.85
N THR A 24 1.36 24.49 2.60
CA THR A 24 0.57 23.35 2.08
C THR A 24 1.26 22.53 1.00
N LEU A 25 2.40 22.98 0.45
CA LEU A 25 3.29 22.08 -0.27
C LEU A 25 3.79 21.06 0.76
N PRO A 26 3.57 19.75 0.55
CA PRO A 26 4.21 18.74 1.37
C PRO A 26 5.72 18.90 1.18
N SER A 27 6.38 19.58 2.11
CA SER A 27 7.83 19.68 2.15
C SER A 27 8.39 18.28 2.30
N GLY A 28 8.93 17.76 1.20
CA GLY A 28 9.70 16.53 1.14
C GLY A 28 8.85 15.26 1.28
N ALA A 29 8.46 14.68 0.14
CA ALA A 29 8.67 13.25 0.05
C ALA A 29 10.21 13.10 -0.02
N PRO A 30 10.89 12.55 1.00
CA PRO A 30 12.27 12.14 0.82
C PRO A 30 12.30 11.24 -0.42
N LEU A 31 13.31 11.39 -1.29
CA LEU A 31 13.53 10.33 -2.27
C LEU A 31 13.69 9.04 -1.47
N PRO A 32 12.94 7.98 -1.78
CA PRO A 32 13.05 6.75 -1.02
C PRO A 32 14.50 6.30 -1.06
N GLU A 33 15.08 6.11 0.11
CA GLU A 33 16.40 5.50 0.23
C GLU A 33 16.38 4.18 -0.56
N PRO A 34 17.50 3.73 -1.16
CA PRO A 34 17.52 2.52 -2.00
C PRO A 34 16.85 1.31 -1.35
N GLN A 35 16.99 1.20 -0.03
CA GLN A 35 16.39 0.16 0.80
C GLN A 35 14.85 0.29 0.92
N GLU A 36 14.31 1.50 0.98
CA GLU A 36 12.87 1.73 1.00
C GLU A 36 12.23 1.36 -0.35
N ALA A 37 12.89 1.68 -1.46
CA ALA A 37 12.46 1.30 -2.79
C ALA A 37 12.48 -0.23 -2.96
N GLU A 38 13.53 -0.88 -2.45
CA GLU A 38 13.65 -2.35 -2.44
C GLU A 38 12.55 -2.99 -1.58
N ALA A 39 12.31 -2.48 -0.37
CA ALA A 39 11.26 -2.99 0.52
C ALA A 39 9.88 -2.85 -0.11
N LEU A 40 9.61 -1.72 -0.77
CA LEU A 40 8.37 -1.51 -1.50
C LEU A 40 8.23 -2.49 -2.67
N ALA A 41 9.31 -2.70 -3.44
CA ALA A 41 9.32 -3.66 -4.53
C ALA A 41 9.10 -5.09 -4.03
N LEU A 42 9.69 -5.44 -2.88
CA LEU A 42 9.52 -6.73 -2.24
C LEU A 42 8.03 -6.99 -1.93
N VAL A 43 7.34 -6.04 -1.28
CA VAL A 43 5.90 -6.18 -0.98
C VAL A 43 5.07 -6.23 -2.25
N LYS A 44 5.29 -5.34 -3.22
CA LYS A 44 4.50 -5.29 -4.45
C LYS A 44 4.62 -6.56 -5.29
N ASN A 45 5.80 -7.16 -5.32
CA ASN A 45 6.08 -8.38 -6.07
C ASN A 45 5.89 -9.66 -5.26
N HIS A 46 5.54 -9.56 -3.97
CA HIS A 46 5.26 -10.72 -3.15
C HIS A 46 4.01 -11.45 -3.65
N PRO A 47 3.97 -12.79 -3.64
CA PRO A 47 2.78 -13.55 -4.01
C PRO A 47 1.53 -13.10 -3.21
N ALA A 48 0.37 -13.19 -3.85
CA ALA A 48 -0.92 -12.88 -3.23
C ALA A 48 -1.90 -14.05 -3.36
N ILE A 49 -2.90 -14.10 -2.48
CA ILE A 49 -3.97 -15.08 -2.58
C ILE A 49 -4.81 -14.75 -3.83
N GLY A 50 -4.90 -15.70 -4.75
CA GLY A 50 -5.69 -15.56 -5.99
C GLY A 50 -5.06 -14.67 -7.05
N TYR A 51 -3.87 -14.11 -6.82
CA TYR A 51 -3.18 -13.22 -7.76
C TYR A 51 -1.67 -13.48 -7.76
N PRO A 52 -0.97 -13.27 -8.90
CA PRO A 52 0.47 -13.47 -8.96
C PRO A 52 1.25 -12.60 -7.97
N THR A 53 0.81 -11.36 -7.72
CA THR A 53 1.46 -10.47 -6.76
C THR A 53 0.46 -9.62 -5.96
N ILE A 54 0.87 -9.12 -4.79
CA ILE A 54 0.09 -8.17 -3.98
C ILE A 54 -0.22 -6.90 -4.78
N GLY A 55 0.76 -6.38 -5.54
CA GLY A 55 0.55 -5.23 -6.41
C GLY A 55 -0.60 -5.48 -7.40
N GLN A 56 -0.59 -6.64 -8.07
CA GLN A 56 -1.66 -7.02 -8.99
C GLN A 56 -3.01 -7.24 -8.30
N ALA A 57 -3.02 -7.84 -7.11
CA ALA A 57 -4.25 -8.03 -6.33
C ALA A 57 -4.94 -6.70 -6.02
N MET A 58 -4.17 -5.69 -5.59
CA MET A 58 -4.70 -4.36 -5.28
C MET A 58 -5.21 -3.64 -6.53
N GLU A 59 -4.48 -3.73 -7.64
CA GLU A 59 -4.90 -3.13 -8.91
C GLU A 59 -6.17 -3.77 -9.46
N GLU A 60 -6.27 -5.10 -9.43
CA GLU A 60 -7.45 -5.81 -9.90
C GLU A 60 -8.66 -5.55 -8.98
N HIS A 61 -8.45 -5.44 -7.67
CA HIS A 61 -9.53 -5.03 -6.76
C HIS A 61 -10.12 -3.67 -7.15
N VAL A 62 -9.26 -2.67 -7.41
CA VAL A 62 -9.70 -1.35 -7.88
C VAL A 62 -10.40 -1.45 -9.24
N ARG A 63 -9.89 -2.25 -10.16
CA ARG A 63 -10.51 -2.47 -11.48
C ARG A 63 -11.89 -3.10 -11.36
N ALA A 64 -12.04 -4.15 -10.54
CA ALA A 64 -13.29 -4.85 -10.31
C ALA A 64 -14.36 -3.95 -9.68
N MET A 65 -13.98 -3.11 -8.71
CA MET A 65 -14.90 -2.14 -8.08
C MET A 65 -15.37 -1.08 -9.09
N LYS A 66 -14.47 -0.53 -9.91
CA LYS A 66 -14.82 0.41 -10.97
C LYS A 66 -15.74 -0.20 -12.02
N ALA A 67 -15.49 -1.45 -12.43
CA ALA A 67 -16.32 -2.17 -13.40
C ALA A 67 -17.77 -2.35 -12.91
N ARG A 68 -17.97 -2.44 -11.58
CA ARG A 68 -19.29 -2.50 -10.94
C ARG A 68 -19.94 -1.13 -10.73
N GLY A 69 -19.31 -0.06 -11.19
CA GLY A 69 -19.78 1.32 -10.97
C GLY A 69 -19.64 1.80 -9.52
N GLN A 70 -18.85 1.13 -8.68
CA GLN A 70 -18.66 1.48 -7.28
C GLN A 70 -17.46 2.43 -7.12
N GLY A 71 -17.59 3.40 -6.21
CA GLY A 71 -16.49 4.27 -5.84
C GLY A 71 -15.33 3.49 -5.20
N VAL A 72 -14.12 3.72 -5.67
CA VAL A 72 -12.90 3.15 -5.08
C VAL A 72 -11.75 4.13 -5.21
N ARG A 73 -10.96 4.29 -4.13
CA ARG A 73 -9.75 5.09 -4.11
C ARG A 73 -8.63 4.32 -3.42
N LEU A 74 -7.57 4.08 -4.17
CA LEU A 74 -6.33 3.52 -3.64
C LEU A 74 -5.39 4.69 -3.34
N GLY A 75 -4.94 4.78 -2.09
CA GLY A 75 -3.99 5.77 -1.63
C GLY A 75 -2.57 5.49 -2.13
N ALA A 76 -1.66 6.41 -1.84
CA ALA A 76 -0.24 6.21 -2.12
C ALA A 76 0.34 5.11 -1.21
N TRP A 77 1.25 4.32 -1.77
CA TRP A 77 2.11 3.45 -0.98
C TRP A 77 3.02 4.30 -0.09
N ARG A 78 3.10 3.97 1.19
CA ARG A 78 4.00 4.60 2.16
C ARG A 78 4.95 3.54 2.69
N VAL A 79 6.20 3.92 2.85
CA VAL A 79 7.24 3.06 3.44
C VAL A 79 7.74 3.76 4.69
N LYS A 80 7.92 3.01 5.77
CA LYS A 80 8.47 3.48 7.02
C LYS A 80 9.51 2.48 7.50
N HIS A 81 10.74 2.93 7.70
CA HIS A 81 11.74 2.13 8.39
C HIS A 81 11.33 1.90 9.85
N VAL A 82 11.40 0.66 10.32
CA VAL A 82 11.02 0.28 11.69
C VAL A 82 12.27 0.03 12.53
N GLU A 83 13.02 -1.01 12.20
CA GLU A 83 14.21 -1.44 12.95
C GLU A 83 15.06 -2.37 12.08
N GLY A 84 16.39 -2.21 12.11
CA GLY A 84 17.32 -3.05 11.33
C GLY A 84 16.96 -3.07 9.85
N ASP A 85 16.78 -4.26 9.28
CA ASP A 85 16.36 -4.49 7.89
C ASP A 85 14.83 -4.68 7.73
N ILE A 86 14.05 -4.21 8.70
CA ILE A 86 12.59 -4.31 8.72
C ILE A 86 11.96 -2.97 8.32
N PHE A 87 11.17 -3.03 7.25
CA PHE A 87 10.43 -1.90 6.70
C PHE A 87 8.94 -2.19 6.77
N GLU A 88 8.16 -1.19 7.15
CA GLU A 88 6.72 -1.24 7.15
C GLU A 88 6.16 -0.55 5.92
N ILE A 89 5.39 -1.29 5.14
CA ILE A 89 4.74 -0.80 3.93
C ILE A 89 3.25 -0.66 4.23
N ARG A 90 2.71 0.53 3.97
CA ARG A 90 1.31 0.85 4.20
C ARG A 90 0.64 1.33 2.93
N ILE A 91 -0.63 0.99 2.77
CA ILE A 91 -1.50 1.58 1.77
C ILE A 91 -2.92 1.68 2.31
N GLN A 92 -3.59 2.79 1.99
CA GLN A 92 -4.98 3.01 2.35
C GLN A 92 -5.85 2.71 1.14
N LEU A 93 -6.90 1.91 1.32
CA LEU A 93 -7.91 1.65 0.31
C LEU A 93 -9.25 2.13 0.87
N ARG A 94 -9.95 2.92 0.05
CA ARG A 94 -11.30 3.37 0.36
C ARG A 94 -12.27 2.83 -0.67
N ASP A 95 -13.16 1.94 -0.26
CA ASP A 95 -14.12 1.25 -1.11
C ASP A 95 -15.57 1.63 -0.75
N GLN A 96 -16.41 1.79 -1.75
CA GLN A 96 -17.82 2.07 -1.59
C GLN A 96 -18.60 0.75 -1.57
N GLY A 97 -19.27 0.46 -0.47
CA GLY A 97 -20.16 -0.69 -0.34
C GLY A 97 -21.38 -0.58 -1.25
N VAL A 98 -22.09 -1.69 -1.42
CA VAL A 98 -23.28 -1.79 -2.30
C VAL A 98 -24.40 -0.83 -1.88
N ARG A 99 -24.50 -0.50 -0.59
CA ARG A 99 -25.47 0.47 -0.04
C ARG A 99 -24.98 1.92 -0.08
N GLY A 100 -23.87 2.20 -0.77
CA GLY A 100 -23.30 3.54 -0.90
C GLY A 100 -22.44 4.02 0.28
N GLN A 101 -22.32 3.21 1.34
CA GLN A 101 -21.46 3.48 2.50
C GLN A 101 -19.99 3.38 2.13
N TRP A 102 -19.15 4.26 2.69
CA TRP A 102 -17.71 4.25 2.45
C TRP A 102 -17.00 3.48 3.56
N PHE A 103 -16.13 2.56 3.17
CA PHE A 103 -15.21 1.88 4.07
C PHE A 103 -13.79 2.33 3.79
N GLU A 104 -12.99 2.41 4.85
CA GLU A 104 -11.57 2.69 4.77
C GLU A 104 -10.82 1.51 5.39
N ARG A 105 -9.82 1.00 4.66
CA ARG A 105 -9.04 -0.17 5.02
C ARG A 105 -7.58 0.20 4.88
N GLU A 106 -6.85 0.09 5.99
CA GLU A 106 -5.40 0.21 5.98
C GLU A 106 -4.79 -1.18 5.85
N PHE A 107 -3.94 -1.35 4.85
CA PHE A 107 -3.14 -2.54 4.66
C PHE A 107 -1.72 -2.23 5.08
N ILE A 108 -1.20 -3.04 5.98
CA ILE A 108 0.13 -2.92 6.58
C ILE A 108 0.86 -4.25 6.41
N TRP A 109 2.07 -4.18 5.89
CA TRP A 109 3.00 -5.30 5.77
C TRP A 109 4.35 -4.93 6.39
N HIS A 110 5.01 -5.91 7.00
CA HIS A 110 6.41 -5.84 7.39
C HIS A 110 7.26 -6.62 6.38
N ALA A 111 8.14 -5.91 5.69
CA ALA A 111 9.14 -6.45 4.78
C ALA A 111 10.46 -6.60 5.52
N HIS A 112 10.96 -7.83 5.60
CA HIS A 112 12.30 -8.15 6.10
C HIS A 112 13.22 -8.27 4.89
N LEU A 113 14.10 -7.28 4.66
CA LEU A 113 14.99 -7.28 3.50
C LEU A 113 16.01 -8.42 3.55
N GLU A 114 16.63 -8.65 4.71
CA GLU A 114 17.63 -9.71 4.92
C GLU A 114 17.06 -11.11 4.61
N LEU A 115 15.83 -11.38 5.06
CA LEU A 115 15.15 -12.66 4.90
C LEU A 115 14.30 -12.74 3.62
N LYS A 116 14.22 -11.65 2.85
CA LYS A 116 13.31 -11.49 1.69
C LYS A 116 11.88 -11.96 1.97
N LYS A 117 11.40 -11.67 3.18
CA LYS A 117 10.10 -12.14 3.69
C LYS A 117 9.14 -10.98 3.87
N VAL A 118 7.88 -11.20 3.54
CA VAL A 118 6.80 -10.24 3.77
C VAL A 118 5.79 -10.87 4.73
N ASN A 119 5.50 -10.16 5.82
CA ASN A 119 4.52 -10.57 6.82
C ASN A 119 3.36 -9.57 6.84
N ALA A 120 2.12 -10.07 6.93
CA ALA A 120 0.97 -9.22 7.14
C ALA A 120 0.94 -8.69 8.57
N ALA A 121 0.81 -7.38 8.73
CA ALA A 121 0.75 -6.70 10.02
C ALA A 121 -0.64 -6.10 10.32
N SER A 122 -1.61 -6.34 9.45
CA SER A 122 -2.99 -5.87 9.58
C SER A 122 -3.97 -6.94 9.09
N LEU A 123 -5.19 -6.95 9.62
CA LEU A 123 -6.22 -7.91 9.21
C LEU A 123 -6.54 -7.85 7.69
N PRO A 124 -6.65 -6.69 7.04
CA PRO A 124 -6.87 -6.65 5.60
C PRO A 124 -5.69 -7.22 4.80
N ALA A 125 -4.45 -6.99 5.26
CA ALA A 125 -3.25 -7.55 4.64
C ALA A 125 -3.18 -9.08 4.76
N ASP A 126 -3.61 -9.64 5.90
CA ASP A 126 -3.64 -11.10 6.12
C ASP A 126 -4.58 -11.81 5.13
N GLY A 127 -5.67 -11.14 4.72
CA GLY A 127 -6.58 -11.66 3.71
C GLY A 127 -6.03 -11.68 2.27
N VAL A 128 -4.89 -11.03 2.02
CA VAL A 128 -4.26 -10.93 0.68
C VAL A 128 -2.92 -11.66 0.63
N THR A 129 -2.18 -11.68 1.75
CA THR A 129 -0.87 -12.33 1.83
C THR A 129 -1.04 -13.83 2.07
N PRO A 130 -0.42 -14.71 1.25
CA PRO A 130 -0.43 -16.14 1.51
C PRO A 130 0.22 -16.42 2.85
N LYS A 131 -0.39 -17.29 3.65
CA LYS A 131 0.30 -17.83 4.82
C LYS A 131 1.55 -18.54 4.34
N ALA A 132 2.69 -18.27 4.98
CA ALA A 132 3.92 -19.00 4.68
C ALA A 132 3.61 -20.50 4.78
N PRO A 133 4.01 -21.32 3.79
CA PRO A 133 3.92 -22.76 3.95
C PRO A 133 4.73 -23.11 5.19
N ASP A 134 4.10 -23.80 6.15
CA ASP A 134 4.81 -24.33 7.29
C ASP A 134 5.98 -25.17 6.75
N PRO A 135 7.23 -24.94 7.20
CA PRO A 135 8.37 -25.78 6.79
C PRO A 135 8.24 -27.25 7.24
N GLU A 136 7.14 -27.62 7.91
CA GLU A 136 6.73 -28.99 8.21
C GLU A 136 5.31 -29.26 7.73
N SER A 137 5.14 -29.37 6.41
CA SER A 137 4.21 -30.36 5.90
C SER A 137 5.06 -31.47 5.31
N PRO A 138 5.52 -32.46 6.10
CA PRO A 138 6.06 -33.67 5.52
C PRO A 138 4.97 -34.19 4.59
N ALA A 139 5.28 -34.25 3.30
CA ALA A 139 4.45 -34.93 2.32
C ALA A 139 3.97 -36.22 2.96
N SER A 140 2.65 -36.34 3.20
CA SER A 140 2.06 -37.53 3.80
C SER A 140 2.67 -38.74 3.08
N PRO A 141 3.40 -39.63 3.77
CA PRO A 141 4.05 -40.73 3.09
C PRO A 141 2.93 -41.54 2.42
N ILE A 142 3.02 -41.66 1.09
CA ILE A 142 2.18 -42.57 0.32
C ILE A 142 2.35 -43.94 0.99
N PRO A 143 1.29 -44.56 1.56
CA PRO A 143 1.44 -45.87 2.16
C PRO A 143 1.84 -46.86 1.06
N PRO A 144 3.00 -47.54 1.18
CA PRO A 144 3.43 -48.52 0.20
C PRO A 144 2.63 -49.80 0.48
N GLY A 145 1.65 -50.11 -0.36
CA GLY A 145 0.94 -51.38 -0.22
C GLY A 145 -0.43 -51.40 -0.88
N LEU A 146 -0.44 -51.42 -2.21
CA LEU A 146 -1.52 -52.11 -2.95
C LEU A 146 -0.88 -52.78 -4.16
N SER A 147 -0.11 -53.82 -3.85
CA SER A 147 0.32 -54.84 -4.79
C SER A 147 -0.08 -56.19 -4.21
N THR A 148 -1.26 -56.67 -4.61
CA THR A 148 -1.81 -58.03 -4.51
C THR A 148 -3.17 -57.96 -5.22
N SER A 149 -3.60 -58.80 -6.14
CA SER A 149 -3.07 -59.95 -6.89
C SER A 149 -4.07 -60.17 -8.03
#